data_AF-A0A967WEG7-F1
#
_entry.id   AF-A0A967WEG7-F1
#
_cell.length_a   1.000
_cell.length_b   1.000
_cell.length_c   1.000
_cell.angle_alpha   90.00
_cell.angle_beta   90.00
_cell.angle_gamma   90.00
#
_symmetry.space_group_name_H-M   'P 1'
#
loop_
_entity.id
_entity.type
_entity.pdbx_description
1 polymer ?
#
loop_
_entity_poly.entity_id
_entity_poly.type
_entity_poly.pdbx_seq_one_letter_code
_entity_poly.pdbx_strand_id
1 'polypeptide(L)'
;MVEISTFDGEGTEREEAEAARPDLLAIAGAQARRQAALFRISAELAGALDEKEVCQRVVQGLHDTLGYDVLAVMLVDETSGDRAVVAQIGYDEPPTPIQSSPDRA
;
A
#
# COMPACT_ATOMS: atom_id res chain seq x y z
N MET A 1 12.10 46.16 47.19
CA MET A 1 12.88 45.89 45.97
C MET A 1 12.64 44.42 45.65
N VAL A 2 11.72 44.12 44.73
CA VAL A 2 11.36 42.76 44.33
C VAL A 2 11.72 42.65 42.86
N GLU A 3 12.73 41.84 42.55
CA GLU A 3 13.14 41.56 41.18
C GLU A 3 12.13 40.59 40.56
N ILE A 4 11.41 41.09 39.56
CA ILE A 4 10.52 40.29 38.73
C ILE A 4 11.43 39.51 37.78
N SER A 5 11.71 38.24 38.10
CA SER A 5 12.31 37.31 37.15
C SER A 5 11.32 37.09 36.00
N THR A 6 11.63 37.66 34.85
CA THR A 6 10.87 37.46 33.61
C THR A 6 11.10 36.02 33.14
N PHE A 7 9.99 35.34 32.92
CA PHE A 7 9.85 33.95 32.54
C PHE A 7 10.30 33.77 31.08
N ASP A 8 11.36 33.00 30.85
CA ASP A 8 11.99 32.76 29.53
C ASP A 8 11.44 31.50 28.85
N GLY A 9 10.10 31.37 28.79
CA GLY A 9 9.41 30.17 28.30
C GLY A 9 8.97 30.20 26.84
N GLU A 10 9.02 31.36 26.16
CA GLU A 10 8.43 31.53 24.82
C GLU A 10 9.37 31.18 23.66
N GLY A 11 10.68 30.98 23.92
CA GLY A 11 11.68 30.66 22.90
C GLY A 11 11.74 29.17 22.52
N THR A 12 11.64 28.29 23.51
CA THR A 12 11.82 26.84 23.35
C THR A 12 10.67 26.19 22.61
N GLU A 13 9.42 26.60 22.87
CA GLU A 13 8.24 26.03 22.21
C GLU A 13 8.19 26.38 20.70
N ARG A 14 8.72 27.55 20.31
CA ARG A 14 8.78 27.97 18.91
C ARG A 14 9.87 27.23 18.14
N GLU A 15 11.01 26.99 18.76
CA GLU A 15 12.14 26.28 18.18
C GLU A 15 11.86 24.78 18.05
N GLU A 16 11.20 24.15 19.04
CA GLU A 16 10.71 22.77 18.95
C GLU A 16 9.59 22.60 17.91
N ALA A 17 8.66 23.55 17.81
CA ALA A 17 7.61 23.52 16.79
C ALA A 17 8.17 23.66 15.37
N GLU A 18 9.24 24.44 15.18
CA GLU A 18 9.92 24.60 13.90
C GLU A 18 10.77 23.38 13.54
N ALA A 19 11.39 22.73 14.53
CA ALA A 19 12.11 21.47 14.37
C ALA A 19 11.19 20.27 14.03
N ALA A 20 9.93 20.25 14.51
CA ALA A 20 8.98 19.17 14.24
C ALA A 20 8.22 19.31 12.89
N ARG A 21 8.23 20.50 12.28
CA ARG A 21 7.62 20.77 10.96
C ARG A 21 8.10 19.88 9.82
N PRO A 22 9.41 19.63 9.62
CA PRO A 22 9.88 18.76 8.54
C PRO A 22 9.32 17.33 8.64
N ASP A 23 9.22 16.77 9.85
CA ASP A 23 8.71 15.42 10.06
C ASP A 23 7.21 15.32 9.78
N LEU A 24 6.42 16.32 10.20
CA LEU A 24 4.99 16.38 9.89
C LEU A 24 4.73 16.50 8.39
N LEU A 25 5.53 17.30 7.68
CA LEU A 25 5.45 17.41 6.22
C LEU A 25 5.84 16.10 5.53
N ALA A 26 6.84 15.38 6.03
CA ALA A 26 7.24 14.08 5.50
C ALA A 26 6.14 13.03 5.68
N ILE A 27 5.50 12.96 6.85
CA ILE A 27 4.38 12.06 7.14
C ILE A 27 3.18 12.39 6.24
N ALA A 28 2.80 13.68 6.16
CA ALA A 28 1.71 14.12 5.29
C ALA A 28 1.98 13.79 3.81
N GLY A 29 3.22 13.97 3.35
CA GLY A 29 3.63 13.61 1.99
C GLY A 29 3.59 12.11 1.72
N ALA A 30 4.02 11.28 2.68
CA ALA A 30 3.94 9.82 2.56
C ALA A 30 2.48 9.34 2.53
N GLN A 31 1.62 9.91 3.38
CA GLN A 31 0.19 9.61 3.39
C GLN A 31 -0.51 10.03 2.10
N ALA A 32 -0.21 11.22 1.58
CA ALA A 32 -0.76 11.70 0.31
C ALA A 32 -0.35 10.80 -0.87
N ARG A 33 0.93 10.38 -0.92
CA ARG A 33 1.41 9.43 -1.94
C ARG A 33 0.65 8.10 -1.87
N ARG A 34 0.45 7.56 -0.66
CA ARG A 34 -0.32 6.33 -0.46
C ARG A 34 -1.79 6.48 -0.88
N GLN A 35 -2.43 7.59 -0.54
CA GLN A 35 -3.83 7.84 -0.92
C GLN A 35 -3.99 8.00 -2.44
N ALA A 36 -3.08 8.73 -3.10
CA ALA A 36 -3.08 8.88 -4.55
C ALA A 36 -2.88 7.53 -5.26
N ALA A 37 -1.93 6.73 -4.77
CA ALA A 37 -1.70 5.35 -5.21
C ALA A 37 -2.97 4.49 -5.13
N LEU A 38 -3.63 4.46 -3.97
CA LEU A 38 -4.87 3.71 -3.78
C LEU A 38 -5.99 4.21 -4.68
N PHE A 39 -6.15 5.53 -4.80
CA PHE A 39 -7.18 6.12 -5.67
C PHE A 39 -6.97 5.74 -7.14
N ARG A 40 -5.72 5.80 -7.62
CA ARG A 40 -5.36 5.38 -8.99
C ARG A 40 -5.71 3.91 -9.22
N ILE A 41 -5.28 3.02 -8.34
CA ILE A 41 -5.57 1.59 -8.44
C ILE A 41 -7.09 1.36 -8.43
N SER A 42 -7.84 2.00 -7.53
CA SER A 42 -9.31 1.87 -7.49
C SER A 42 -9.98 2.33 -8.78
N ALA A 43 -9.53 3.44 -9.38
CA ALA A 43 -10.06 3.92 -10.65
C ALA A 43 -9.74 2.96 -11.80
N GLU A 44 -8.52 2.41 -11.82
CA GLU A 44 -8.12 1.38 -12.78
C GLU A 44 -8.96 0.12 -12.61
N LEU A 45 -9.24 -0.34 -11.40
CA LEU A 45 -10.07 -1.53 -11.16
C LEU A 45 -11.53 -1.31 -11.56
N ALA A 46 -12.09 -0.13 -11.29
CA ALA A 46 -13.47 0.21 -11.64
C ALA A 46 -13.71 0.24 -13.16
N GLY A 47 -12.66 0.41 -13.96
CA GLY A 47 -12.74 0.41 -15.42
C GLY A 47 -12.44 -0.95 -16.07
N ALA A 48 -12.34 -2.05 -15.31
CA ALA A 48 -12.13 -3.38 -15.86
C ALA A 48 -13.46 -3.98 -16.36
N LEU A 49 -13.40 -4.71 -17.47
CA LEU A 49 -14.57 -5.27 -18.16
C LEU A 49 -14.92 -6.69 -17.68
N ASP A 50 -13.96 -7.39 -17.09
CA ASP A 50 -14.12 -8.74 -16.56
C ASP A 50 -13.17 -9.00 -15.38
N GLU A 51 -13.41 -10.11 -14.66
CA GLU A 51 -12.65 -10.51 -13.47
C GLU A 51 -11.16 -10.74 -13.77
N LYS A 52 -10.84 -11.25 -14.96
CA LYS A 52 -9.45 -11.50 -15.36
C LYS A 52 -8.69 -10.19 -15.52
N GLU A 53 -9.33 -9.20 -16.15
CA GLU A 53 -8.77 -7.86 -16.31
C GLU A 53 -8.60 -7.16 -14.96
N VAL A 54 -9.56 -7.33 -14.03
CA VAL A 54 -9.39 -6.88 -12.63
C VAL A 54 -8.13 -7.47 -12.03
N CYS A 55 -7.94 -8.78 -12.09
CA CYS A 55 -6.76 -9.44 -11.52
C CYS A 55 -5.45 -8.96 -12.14
N GLN A 56 -5.42 -8.74 -13.47
CA GLN A 56 -4.26 -8.19 -14.16
C GLN A 56 -3.93 -6.75 -13.74
N ARG A 57 -4.95 -5.89 -13.61
CA ARG A 57 -4.73 -4.51 -13.15
C ARG A 57 -4.25 -4.47 -11.69
N VAL A 58 -4.66 -5.40 -10.83
CA VAL A 58 -4.13 -5.51 -9.46
C VAL A 58 -2.62 -5.79 -9.45
N VAL A 59 -2.17 -6.85 -10.15
CA VAL A 59 -0.73 -7.19 -10.14
C VAL A 59 0.13 -6.09 -10.74
N GLN A 60 -0.34 -5.46 -11.83
CA GLN A 60 0.35 -4.33 -12.45
C GLN A 60 0.39 -3.11 -11.51
N GLY A 61 -0.74 -2.76 -10.91
CA GLY A 61 -0.84 -1.63 -10.00
C GLY A 61 0.05 -1.79 -8.77
N LEU A 62 0.13 -2.99 -8.21
CA LEU A 62 1.00 -3.30 -7.08
C LEU A 62 2.49 -3.27 -7.46
N HIS A 63 2.87 -3.83 -8.61
CA HIS A 63 4.23 -3.75 -9.13
C HIS A 63 4.66 -2.28 -9.33
N ASP A 64 3.85 -1.49 -10.04
CA ASP A 64 4.24 -0.12 -10.42
C ASP A 64 4.22 0.86 -9.25
N THR A 65 3.37 0.62 -8.26
CA THR A 65 3.17 1.54 -7.14
C THR A 65 4.05 1.21 -5.94
N LEU A 66 4.19 -0.08 -5.62
CA LEU A 66 4.88 -0.54 -4.43
C LEU A 66 6.25 -1.15 -4.75
N GLY A 67 6.57 -1.37 -6.04
CA GLY A 67 7.85 -1.93 -6.47
C GLY A 67 7.99 -3.41 -6.15
N TYR A 68 6.89 -4.15 -6.08
CA TYR A 68 6.94 -5.59 -5.83
C TYR A 68 7.36 -6.34 -7.10
N ASP A 69 8.52 -6.98 -7.05
CA ASP A 69 9.11 -7.67 -8.20
C ASP A 69 8.35 -8.95 -8.58
N VAL A 70 7.70 -9.61 -7.61
CA VAL A 70 7.10 -10.93 -7.78
C VAL A 70 5.70 -10.96 -7.17
N LEU A 71 4.69 -11.20 -8.01
CA LEU A 71 3.27 -11.17 -7.63
C LEU A 71 2.49 -12.23 -8.39
N ALA A 72 1.51 -12.85 -7.75
CA ALA A 72 0.53 -13.71 -8.40
C ALA A 72 -0.85 -13.59 -7.73
N VAL A 73 -1.91 -13.56 -8.53
CA VAL A 73 -3.29 -13.69 -8.09
C VAL A 73 -3.77 -15.09 -8.47
N MET A 74 -4.33 -15.80 -7.50
CA MET A 74 -4.90 -17.13 -7.69
C MET A 74 -6.37 -17.12 -7.31
N LEU A 75 -7.22 -17.62 -8.20
CA LEU A 75 -8.63 -17.85 -7.92
C LEU A 75 -8.89 -19.33 -7.69
N VAL A 76 -9.91 -19.62 -6.88
CA VAL A 76 -10.37 -20.99 -6.66
C VAL A 76 -11.34 -21.35 -7.78
N ASP A 77 -11.09 -22.45 -8.47
CA ASP A 77 -12.09 -23.10 -9.32
C ASP A 77 -13.13 -23.76 -8.40
N GLU A 78 -14.35 -23.24 -8.37
CA GLU A 78 -15.41 -23.78 -7.52
C GLU A 78 -15.81 -25.22 -7.87
N THR A 79 -15.49 -25.69 -9.08
CA THR A 79 -15.82 -27.04 -9.55
C THR A 79 -14.82 -28.07 -9.05
N SER A 80 -13.52 -27.77 -9.12
CA SER A 80 -12.47 -28.70 -8.69
C SER A 80 -11.95 -28.43 -7.27
N GLY A 81 -12.16 -27.21 -6.75
CA GLY A 81 -11.54 -26.71 -5.53
C GLY A 81 -10.08 -26.28 -5.69
N ASP A 82 -9.52 -26.39 -6.90
CA ASP A 82 -8.11 -26.07 -7.15
C ASP A 82 -7.90 -24.56 -7.28
N ARG A 83 -6.69 -24.12 -6.94
CA ARG A 83 -6.28 -22.72 -7.12
C ARG A 83 -5.54 -22.57 -8.44
N ALA A 84 -6.11 -21.80 -9.36
CA ALA A 84 -5.47 -21.48 -10.63
C ALA A 84 -4.88 -20.06 -10.58
N VAL A 85 -3.65 -19.90 -11.07
CA VAL A 85 -3.05 -18.57 -11.26
C VAL A 85 -3.77 -17.87 -12.42
N VAL A 86 -4.33 -16.69 -12.15
CA VAL A 86 -5.07 -15.90 -13.16
C VAL A 86 -4.34 -14.65 -13.61
N ALA A 87 -3.39 -14.15 -12.81
CA ALA A 87 -2.51 -13.04 -13.16
C ALA A 87 -1.18 -13.15 -12.41
N GLN A 88 -0.07 -12.77 -13.03
CA GLN A 88 1.26 -12.82 -12.40
C GLN A 88 2.22 -11.78 -12.99
N ILE A 89 3.22 -11.41 -12.20
CA ILE A 89 4.41 -10.62 -12.57
C ILE A 89 5.64 -11.27 -11.90
N GLY A 90 6.78 -11.24 -12.58
CA GLY A 90 8.07 -11.69 -12.02
C GLY A 90 8.29 -13.21 -12.00
N TYR A 91 7.44 -13.99 -12.66
CA TYR A 91 7.56 -15.44 -12.81
C TYR A 91 7.72 -15.83 -14.29
N ASP A 92 8.81 -16.53 -14.61
CA ASP A 92 9.05 -17.10 -15.96
C ASP A 92 8.17 -18.33 -16.24
N GLU A 93 7.77 -19.06 -15.20
CA GLU A 93 6.84 -20.19 -15.26
C GLU A 93 5.77 -19.99 -14.16
N PRO A 94 4.47 -20.25 -14.42
CA PRO A 94 3.44 -20.04 -13.43
C PRO A 94 3.76 -20.81 -12.14
N PRO A 95 3.69 -20.16 -10.97
CA PRO A 95 4.00 -20.82 -9.71
C PRO A 95 3.09 -22.03 -9.53
N THR A 96 3.67 -23.16 -9.16
CA THR A 96 2.94 -24.41 -8.93
C THR A 96 1.77 -24.14 -7.99
N PRO A 97 0.55 -24.55 -8.35
CA PRO A 97 -0.61 -24.38 -7.47
C PRO A 97 -0.29 -24.86 -6.07
N ILE A 98 -0.32 -23.94 -5.10
CA ILE A 98 -0.17 -24.30 -3.69
C ILE A 98 -1.42 -25.08 -3.33
N GLN A 99 -1.30 -26.40 -3.16
CA GLN A 99 -2.40 -27.23 -2.67
C GLN A 99 -2.74 -26.73 -1.27
N SER A 100 -3.83 -25.96 -1.14
CA SER A 100 -4.38 -25.65 0.17
C SER A 100 -4.92 -26.95 0.73
N SER A 101 -4.21 -27.52 1.71
CA SER A 101 -4.74 -28.61 2.52
C SER A 101 -6.12 -28.19 3.04
N PRO A 102 -7.19 -28.99 2.84
CA PRO A 102 -8.57 -28.58 3.11
C PRO A 102 -8.91 -28.46 4.61
N ASP A 103 -7.92 -28.36 5.50
CA ASP A 103 -8.07 -28.65 6.94
C ASP A 103 -7.79 -27.46 7.87
N ARG A 104 -7.96 -26.20 7.41
CA ARG A 104 -7.95 -25.03 8.30
C ARG A 104 -8.96 -23.97 7.84
N ALA A 105 -10.22 -24.18 8.20
CA ALA A 105 -11.24 -23.14 8.33
C ALA A 105 -11.88 -23.24 9.72
#